data_AF-A0A8T4TEI4-F1
#
_entry.id   AF-A0A8T4TEI4-F1
#
_cell.length_a   1.000
_cell.length_b   1.000
_cell.length_c   1.000
_cell.angle_alpha   90.00
_cell.angle_beta   90.00
_cell.angle_gamma   90.00
#
_symmetry.space_group_name_H-M   'P 1'
#
loop_
_entity.id
_entity.type
_entity.pdbx_description
1 polymer ?
#
loop_
_entity_poly.entity_id
_entity_poly.type
_entity_poly.pdbx_seq_one_letter_code
_entity_poly.pdbx_strand_id
1 'polypeptide(L)'
;MGKDAFNRPWTLITSIFLHGSLEHLMYNLFALALFGIILENVIGTRKFLVLFFISGLFASVISSFFYNSALGASGAIYGILGALVVLRPTMQIWAYYIPMPMYIAGLVYFVVNFFGAYFGIGNTGKLKQ
;
A
#
# COMPACT_ATOMS: atom_id res chain seq x y z
N MET A 1 8.80 -14.18 -2.59
CA MET A 1 8.71 -14.13 -1.12
C MET A 1 7.71 -15.20 -0.68
N GLY A 2 8.12 -16.47 -0.72
CA GLY A 2 7.29 -17.61 -0.36
C GLY A 2 7.62 -18.10 1.04
N LYS A 3 7.43 -19.40 1.32
CA LYS A 3 7.66 -20.06 2.62
C LYS A 3 9.06 -19.81 3.23
N ASP A 4 10.02 -19.35 2.44
CA ASP A 4 11.38 -18.98 2.86
C ASP A 4 11.50 -17.63 3.57
N ALA A 5 10.41 -16.85 3.69
CA ALA A 5 10.43 -15.56 4.37
C ALA A 5 10.90 -15.69 5.84
N PHE A 6 10.57 -16.80 6.50
CA PHE A 6 11.02 -17.12 7.85
C PHE A 6 12.51 -17.46 7.94
N ASN A 7 13.10 -17.97 6.85
CA ASN A 7 14.55 -18.23 6.75
C ASN A 7 15.36 -16.97 6.38
N ARG A 8 14.69 -15.93 5.84
CA ARG A 8 15.31 -14.66 5.45
C ARG A 8 14.50 -13.49 6.00
N PRO A 9 14.51 -13.25 7.31
CA PRO A 9 13.61 -12.30 7.97
C PRO A 9 13.74 -10.86 7.45
N TRP A 10 14.92 -10.46 6.97
CA TRP A 10 15.11 -9.14 6.32
C TRP A 10 14.23 -8.95 5.09
N THR A 11 13.80 -10.02 4.42
CA THR A 11 12.90 -9.94 3.25
C THR A 11 11.52 -9.40 3.58
N LEU A 12 11.05 -9.57 4.82
CA LEU A 12 9.76 -9.02 5.29
C LEU A 12 9.74 -7.49 5.28
N ILE A 13 10.89 -6.87 5.50
CA ILE A 13 11.06 -5.42 5.55
C ILE A 13 11.48 -4.89 4.18
N THR A 14 12.44 -5.55 3.49
CA THR A 14 12.94 -5.06 2.20
C THR A 14 11.91 -5.20 1.08
N SER A 15 10.96 -6.13 1.18
CA SER A 15 9.86 -6.29 0.22
C SER A 15 8.96 -5.07 0.12
N ILE A 16 8.87 -4.26 1.18
CA ILE A 16 8.10 -3.00 1.21
C ILE A 16 8.62 -2.03 0.14
N PHE A 17 9.91 -2.07 -0.15
CA PHE A 17 10.56 -1.16 -1.11
C PHE A 17 10.64 -1.73 -2.53
N LEU A 18 10.44 -3.04 -2.71
CA LEU A 18 10.53 -3.70 -4.00
C LEU A 18 9.23 -3.54 -4.79
N HIS A 19 9.34 -3.11 -6.05
CA HIS A 19 8.21 -2.90 -6.94
C HIS A 19 8.39 -3.69 -8.23
N GLY A 20 7.32 -4.32 -8.72
CA GLY A 20 7.37 -5.16 -9.93
C GLY A 20 7.38 -4.37 -11.24
N SER A 21 7.00 -3.09 -11.22
CA SER A 21 7.02 -2.21 -12.39
C SER A 21 7.14 -0.73 -11.99
N LEU A 22 7.59 0.11 -12.94
CA LEU A 22 7.70 1.56 -12.74
C LEU A 22 6.34 2.20 -12.49
N GLU A 23 5.31 1.79 -13.23
CA GLU A 23 3.94 2.26 -13.04
C GLU A 23 3.42 1.97 -11.63
N HIS A 24 3.64 0.74 -11.11
CA HIS A 24 3.26 0.39 -9.74
C HIS A 24 3.99 1.25 -8.69
N LEU A 25 5.28 1.53 -8.91
CA LEU A 25 6.05 2.43 -8.04
C LEU A 25 5.45 3.85 -8.05
N MET A 26 5.15 4.38 -9.23
CA MET A 26 4.58 5.72 -9.36
C MET A 26 3.21 5.83 -8.66
N TYR A 27 2.33 4.85 -8.82
CA TYR A 27 1.03 4.84 -8.12
C TYR A 27 1.17 4.74 -6.60
N ASN A 28 2.11 3.93 -6.09
CA ASN A 28 2.36 3.84 -4.66
C ASN A 28 2.96 5.12 -4.09
N LEU A 29 3.91 5.75 -4.79
CA LEU A 29 4.48 7.03 -4.37
C LEU A 29 3.44 8.14 -4.39
N PHE A 30 2.58 8.19 -5.40
CA PHE A 30 1.49 9.16 -5.47
C PHE A 30 0.50 8.98 -4.30
N ALA A 31 0.11 7.73 -4.01
CA ALA A 31 -0.77 7.44 -2.89
C ALA A 31 -0.11 7.77 -1.54
N LEU A 32 1.17 7.45 -1.37
CA LEU A 32 1.93 7.78 -0.16
C LEU A 32 2.06 9.30 -0.01
N ALA A 33 2.31 10.04 -1.08
CA ALA A 33 2.38 11.50 -1.05
C ALA A 33 1.02 12.12 -0.67
N LEU A 34 -0.09 11.65 -1.24
CA LEU A 34 -1.41 12.17 -0.90
C LEU A 34 -1.84 11.78 0.51
N PHE A 35 -1.93 10.48 0.78
CA PHE A 35 -2.51 9.98 2.03
C PHE A 35 -1.52 9.99 3.18
N GLY A 36 -0.24 9.72 2.91
CA GLY A 36 0.80 9.68 3.92
C GLY A 36 1.06 11.05 4.51
N ILE A 37 1.18 12.10 3.70
CA ILE A 37 1.36 13.48 4.20
C ILE A 37 0.17 13.89 5.08
N ILE A 38 -1.06 13.56 4.66
CA ILE A 38 -2.24 13.93 5.45
C ILE A 38 -2.25 13.15 6.77
N LEU A 39 -1.98 11.85 6.76
CA LEU A 39 -1.94 11.05 7.99
C LEU A 39 -0.86 11.55 8.93
N GLU A 40 0.33 11.81 8.40
CA GLU A 40 1.47 12.32 9.16
C GLU A 40 1.11 13.64 9.87
N ASN A 41 0.40 14.55 9.21
CA ASN A 41 -0.09 15.78 9.83
C ASN A 41 -1.15 15.55 10.92
N VAL A 42 -1.92 14.45 10.84
CA VAL A 42 -2.97 14.13 11.83
C VAL A 42 -2.41 13.44 13.07
N ILE A 43 -1.46 12.51 12.91
CA ILE A 43 -0.97 11.66 14.02
C ILE A 43 0.49 11.95 14.44
N GLY A 44 1.21 12.74 13.65
CA GLY A 44 2.63 13.05 13.82
C GLY A 44 3.58 11.99 13.24
N THR A 45 4.76 12.43 12.83
CA THR A 45 5.79 11.63 12.14
C THR A 45 6.14 10.31 12.83
N ARG A 46 6.33 10.32 14.17
CA ARG A 46 6.71 9.08 14.90
C ARG A 46 5.63 8.01 14.79
N LYS A 47 4.36 8.38 15.00
CA LYS A 47 3.24 7.43 14.92
C LYS A 47 3.00 6.98 13.48
N PHE A 48 3.18 7.89 12.52
CA PHE A 48 3.11 7.57 11.09
C PHE A 48 4.14 6.51 10.68
N LEU A 49 5.41 6.67 11.06
CA LEU A 49 6.46 5.70 10.72
C LEU A 49 6.17 4.33 11.36
N VAL A 50 5.80 4.31 12.64
CA VAL A 50 5.42 3.06 13.32
C VAL A 50 4.26 2.39 12.61
N LEU A 51 3.23 3.15 12.24
CA LEU A 51 2.07 2.63 11.52
C LEU A 51 2.45 2.07 10.15
N PHE A 52 3.28 2.79 9.38
CA PHE A 52 3.75 2.38 8.05
C PHE A 52 4.55 1.07 8.09
N PHE A 53 5.50 0.95 9.03
CA PHE A 53 6.30 -0.27 9.14
C PHE A 53 5.50 -1.44 9.69
N ILE A 54 4.62 -1.23 10.67
CA ILE A 54 3.75 -2.29 11.20
C ILE A 54 2.77 -2.78 10.13
N SER A 55 2.12 -1.87 9.41
CA SER A 55 1.17 -2.25 8.35
C SER A 55 1.88 -2.98 7.21
N GLY A 56 3.06 -2.50 6.79
CA GLY A 56 3.90 -3.18 5.80
C GLY A 56 4.32 -4.58 6.25
N LEU A 57 4.78 -4.73 7.49
CA LEU A 57 5.20 -6.02 8.05
C LEU A 57 4.01 -6.98 8.18
N PHE A 58 2.86 -6.51 8.66
CA PHE A 58 1.65 -7.32 8.77
C PHE A 58 1.18 -7.83 7.40
N ALA A 59 1.19 -6.95 6.39
CA ALA A 59 0.89 -7.32 5.02
C ALA A 59 1.90 -8.34 4.45
N SER A 60 3.20 -8.15 4.70
CA SER A 60 4.26 -9.10 4.33
C SER A 60 4.07 -10.47 4.96
N VAL A 61 3.72 -10.53 6.25
CA VAL A 61 3.48 -11.79 6.98
C VAL A 61 2.26 -12.52 6.43
N ILE A 62 1.12 -11.83 6.30
CA ILE A 62 -0.10 -12.42 5.71
C ILE A 62 0.20 -12.93 4.32
N SER A 63 0.86 -12.11 3.49
CA SER A 63 1.14 -12.50 2.12
C SER A 63 2.06 -13.71 2.02
N SER A 64 2.97 -13.92 2.97
CA SER A 64 3.83 -15.11 3.02
C SER A 64 3.05 -16.41 3.22
N PHE A 65 1.82 -16.37 3.75
CA PHE A 65 0.97 -17.55 3.91
C PHE A 65 0.15 -17.87 2.66
N PHE A 66 -0.23 -16.85 1.89
CA PHE A 66 -1.16 -17.00 0.75
C PHE A 66 -0.47 -16.94 -0.62
N TYR A 67 0.68 -16.27 -0.74
CA TYR A 67 1.35 -16.01 -2.01
C TYR A 67 2.83 -16.35 -1.95
N ASN A 68 3.37 -16.89 -3.05
CA ASN A 68 4.82 -17.17 -3.18
C ASN A 68 5.66 -15.92 -3.49
N SER A 69 5.02 -14.82 -3.87
CA SER A 69 5.65 -13.54 -4.18
C SER A 69 4.70 -12.38 -3.88
N ALA A 70 4.86 -11.77 -2.71
CA ALA A 70 4.34 -10.43 -2.45
C ALA A 70 5.50 -9.44 -2.38
N LEU A 71 5.41 -8.42 -3.21
CA LEU A 71 6.36 -7.32 -3.33
C LEU A 71 5.55 -6.03 -3.37
N GLY A 72 5.92 -5.03 -2.58
CA GLY A 72 5.37 -3.68 -2.72
C GLY A 72 4.95 -3.01 -1.41
N ALA A 73 4.96 -1.67 -1.46
CA ALA A 73 4.51 -0.79 -0.38
C ALA A 73 2.97 -0.74 -0.23
N SER A 74 2.21 -1.39 -1.11
CA SER A 74 0.75 -1.30 -1.15
C SER A 74 0.09 -1.74 0.15
N GLY A 75 0.60 -2.79 0.80
CA GLY A 75 0.15 -3.21 2.13
C GLY A 75 0.30 -2.13 3.20
N ALA A 76 1.40 -1.39 3.17
CA ALA A 76 1.65 -0.29 4.09
C ALA A 76 0.70 0.89 3.84
N ILE A 77 0.47 1.21 2.55
CA ILE A 77 -0.45 2.26 2.09
C ILE A 77 -1.90 1.94 2.45
N TYR A 78 -2.33 0.68 2.35
CA TYR A 78 -3.66 0.27 2.81
C TYR A 78 -3.82 0.47 4.33
N GLY A 79 -2.76 0.25 5.11
CA GLY A 79 -2.76 0.58 6.53
C GLY A 79 -2.92 2.08 6.80
N ILE A 80 -2.22 2.93 6.04
CA ILE A 80 -2.37 4.39 6.10
C ILE A 80 -3.81 4.80 5.76
N LEU A 81 -4.33 4.29 4.65
CA LEU A 81 -5.70 4.56 4.20
C LEU A 81 -6.74 4.14 5.25
N GLY A 82 -6.63 2.93 5.80
CA GLY A 82 -7.53 2.43 6.83
C GLY A 82 -7.51 3.30 8.08
N ALA A 83 -6.32 3.67 8.57
CA ALA A 83 -6.18 4.56 9.72
C ALA A 83 -6.80 5.93 9.46
N LEU A 84 -6.63 6.48 8.25
CA LEU A 84 -7.11 7.80 7.90
C LEU A 84 -8.63 7.82 7.67
N VAL A 85 -9.21 6.75 7.12
CA VAL A 85 -10.67 6.55 7.05
C VAL A 85 -11.29 6.48 8.45
N VAL A 86 -10.62 5.84 9.42
CA VAL A 86 -11.11 5.77 10.80
C VAL A 86 -11.01 7.13 11.51
N LEU A 87 -9.89 7.84 11.34
CA LEU A 87 -9.64 9.10 12.06
C LEU A 87 -10.35 10.32 11.45
N ARG A 88 -10.49 10.35 10.11
CA ARG A 88 -11.01 11.48 9.33
C ARG A 88 -11.85 10.99 8.13
N PRO A 89 -12.99 10.29 8.36
CA PRO A 89 -13.79 9.70 7.28
C PRO A 89 -14.39 10.71 6.32
N THR A 90 -14.84 11.86 6.82
CA THR A 90 -15.57 12.90 6.04
C THR A 90 -14.65 13.98 5.48
N MET A 91 -13.34 13.89 5.72
CA MET A 91 -12.38 14.85 5.19
C MET A 91 -12.37 14.78 3.67
N GLN A 92 -12.53 15.93 3.04
CA GLN A 92 -12.48 16.05 1.58
C GLN A 92 -11.04 16.10 1.14
N ILE A 93 -10.68 15.23 0.22
CA ILE A 93 -9.38 15.24 -0.43
C ILE A 93 -9.56 15.54 -1.90
N TRP A 94 -8.57 16.22 -2.45
CA TRP A 94 -8.51 16.52 -3.88
C TRP A 94 -7.66 15.44 -4.55
N ALA A 95 -8.32 14.40 -5.03
CA ALA A 95 -7.67 13.35 -5.82
C ALA A 95 -8.00 13.56 -7.29
N TYR A 96 -6.98 13.67 -8.15
CA TYR A 96 -7.16 13.91 -9.60
C TYR A 96 -8.11 15.10 -9.91
N TYR A 97 -7.98 16.20 -9.17
CA TYR A 97 -8.84 17.40 -9.30
C TYR A 97 -10.32 17.21 -8.98
N ILE A 98 -10.72 16.05 -8.45
CA ILE A 98 -12.09 15.77 -8.00
C ILE A 98 -12.10 15.77 -6.46
N PRO A 99 -12.88 16.64 -5.80
CA PRO A 99 -13.05 16.59 -4.36
C PRO A 99 -13.92 15.37 -4.01
N MET A 100 -13.34 14.41 -3.31
CA MET A 100 -14.06 13.25 -2.83
C MET A 100 -13.80 13.04 -1.32
N PRO A 101 -14.80 12.57 -0.55
CA PRO A 101 -14.60 12.25 0.84
C PRO A 101 -13.66 11.04 0.97
N MET A 102 -12.90 11.01 2.06
CA MET A 102 -11.78 10.09 2.24
C MET A 102 -12.15 8.61 2.07
N TYR A 103 -13.31 8.18 2.57
CA TYR A 103 -13.74 6.79 2.43
C TYR A 103 -13.97 6.39 0.96
N ILE A 104 -14.45 7.32 0.12
CA ILE A 104 -14.61 7.09 -1.33
C ILE A 104 -13.24 7.00 -1.98
N ALA A 105 -12.31 7.90 -1.64
CA ALA A 105 -10.97 7.86 -2.20
C ALA A 105 -10.22 6.56 -1.87
N GLY A 106 -10.32 6.10 -0.62
CA GLY A 106 -9.73 4.83 -0.20
C GLY A 106 -10.34 3.65 -0.94
N LEU A 107 -11.67 3.64 -1.13
CA LEU A 107 -12.38 2.59 -1.86
C LEU A 107 -12.00 2.60 -3.35
N VAL A 108 -11.99 3.76 -3.99
CA VAL A 108 -11.57 3.91 -5.40
C VAL A 108 -10.13 3.43 -5.58
N TYR A 109 -9.21 3.86 -4.71
CA TYR A 109 -7.81 3.42 -4.77
C TYR A 109 -7.70 1.90 -4.61
N PHE A 110 -8.44 1.31 -3.66
CA PHE A 110 -8.48 -0.14 -3.47
C PHE A 110 -8.99 -0.86 -4.72
N VAL A 111 -10.13 -0.43 -5.27
CA VAL A 111 -10.74 -1.03 -6.47
C VAL A 111 -9.80 -0.92 -7.66
N VAL A 112 -9.22 0.26 -7.93
CA VAL A 112 -8.30 0.45 -9.06
C VAL A 112 -7.08 -0.46 -8.94
N ASN A 113 -6.46 -0.56 -7.76
CA ASN A 113 -5.30 -1.43 -7.57
C ASN A 113 -5.66 -2.92 -7.61
N PHE A 114 -6.83 -3.31 -7.07
CA PHE A 114 -7.31 -4.69 -7.09
C PHE A 114 -7.63 -5.14 -8.53
N PHE A 115 -8.36 -4.31 -9.29
CA PHE A 115 -8.66 -4.57 -10.69
C PHE A 115 -7.40 -4.51 -11.56
N GLY A 116 -6.49 -3.55 -11.34
CA GLY A 116 -5.21 -3.50 -12.06
C GLY A 116 -4.38 -4.77 -11.86
N ALA A 117 -4.33 -5.28 -10.63
CA ALA A 117 -3.65 -6.53 -10.30
C ALA A 117 -4.35 -7.77 -10.89
N TYR A 118 -5.69 -7.79 -10.93
CA TYR A 118 -6.46 -8.96 -11.40
C TYR A 118 -6.60 -9.02 -12.94
N PHE A 119 -6.72 -7.87 -13.60
CA PHE A 119 -6.89 -7.76 -15.06
C PHE A 119 -5.57 -7.52 -15.81
N GLY A 120 -4.44 -7.36 -15.12
CA GLY A 120 -3.13 -7.18 -15.75
C GLY A 120 -2.97 -5.85 -16.48
N ILE A 121 -3.75 -4.83 -16.11
CA ILE A 121 -3.58 -3.47 -16.63
C ILE A 121 -2.44 -2.82 -15.85
N GLY A 122 -1.27 -2.86 -16.47
CA GLY A 122 0.02 -2.49 -15.89
C GLY A 122 0.92 -3.69 -15.97
N ASN A 123 2.02 -3.56 -16.70
CA ASN A 123 3.01 -4.61 -16.99
C ASN A 123 3.65 -5.15 -15.70
N THR A 124 2.89 -5.91 -14.92
CA THR A 124 3.39 -6.87 -13.94
C THR A 124 4.00 -7.96 -14.79
N GLY A 125 5.29 -7.76 -15.08
CA GLY A 125 6.10 -8.69 -15.86
C GLY A 125 5.78 -10.08 -15.39
N LYS A 126 5.31 -10.89 -16.35
CA LYS A 126 5.19 -12.34 -16.30
C LYS A 126 6.10 -12.93 -15.23
N LEU A 127 5.59 -13.10 -14.02
CA LEU A 127 6.11 -14.12 -13.13
C LEU A 127 5.52 -15.41 -13.68
N LYS A 128 6.14 -15.89 -14.77
CA LYS A 128 6.06 -17.28 -15.16
C LYS A 128 6.36 -18.09 -13.89
N GLN A 129 5.45 -19.03 -13.64
CA GLN A 129 5.51 -20.09 -12.64
C GLN A 129 6.91 -20.64 -12.44
#